data_AF-A0A258UCJ7-F1
#
_entry.id   AF-A0A258UCJ7-F1
#
_cell.length_a   1.000
_cell.length_b   1.000
_cell.length_c   1.000
_cell.angle_alpha   90.00
_cell.angle_beta   90.00
_cell.angle_gamma   90.00
#
_symmetry.space_group_name_H-M   'P 1'
#
loop_
_entity.id
_entity.type
_entity.pdbx_description
1 polymer ?
#
loop_
_entity_poly.entity_id
_entity_poly.type
_entity_poly.pdbx_seq_one_letter_code
_entity_poly.pdbx_strand_id
1 'polypeptide(L)'
;MRTSFIAIFILGLLQLSCTKKDDLTTTTFQVKIIKEICNDAILQLTDTSYKQYAENGFLFEGKLYDQVFFTRFSCEDRTKMQTLTSDLIGFVITIKLVNQTKSEPNCVTCAATLSSRPTKSNFIEVIGL
;
A
#
# COMPACT_ATOMS: atom_id res chain seq x y z
N MET A 1 -34.25 38.51 38.65
CA MET A 1 -32.88 37.99 38.82
C MET A 1 -32.97 36.47 38.70
N ARG A 2 -33.12 35.88 37.51
CA ARG A 2 -32.26 35.73 36.31
C ARG A 2 -30.99 34.89 36.54
N THR A 3 -31.04 33.70 35.93
CA THR A 3 -29.96 32.85 35.36
C THR A 3 -29.03 32.18 36.37
N SER A 4 -29.34 31.00 36.89
CA SER A 4 -29.36 29.65 36.27
C SER A 4 -27.96 29.05 36.09
N PHE A 5 -27.69 28.06 36.95
CA PHE A 5 -26.51 27.19 37.05
C PHE A 5 -26.34 26.32 35.79
N ILE A 6 -25.70 26.85 34.74
CA ILE A 6 -25.36 26.08 33.54
C ILE A 6 -23.91 26.39 33.16
N ALA A 7 -22.94 25.81 33.86
CA ALA A 7 -21.52 26.00 33.53
C ALA A 7 -20.63 24.76 33.76
N ILE A 8 -21.20 23.55 33.90
CA ILE A 8 -20.41 22.35 34.26
C ILE A 8 -20.61 21.17 33.28
N PHE A 9 -21.33 21.35 32.16
CA PHE A 9 -21.63 20.23 31.26
C PHE A 9 -20.76 20.11 29.99
N ILE A 10 -19.73 20.95 29.80
CA ILE A 10 -18.99 21.01 28.52
C ILE A 10 -17.59 20.35 28.59
N LEU A 11 -17.11 19.98 29.78
CA LEU A 11 -15.76 19.40 29.95
C LEU A 11 -15.68 17.87 29.79
N GLY A 12 -16.73 17.20 29.30
CA GLY A 12 -16.81 15.73 29.19
C GLY A 12 -16.60 15.14 27.80
N LEU A 13 -16.56 15.94 26.73
CA LEU A 13 -16.61 15.43 25.35
C LEU A 13 -15.26 15.33 24.62
N LEU A 14 -14.14 15.58 25.30
CA LEU A 14 -12.83 15.71 24.63
C LEU A 14 -11.93 14.46 24.68
N GLN A 15 -12.33 13.33 25.27
CA GLN A 15 -11.36 12.26 25.56
C GLN A 15 -11.68 10.86 25.03
N LEU A 16 -12.52 10.72 23.99
CA LEU A 16 -12.75 9.41 23.36
C LEU A 16 -12.54 9.38 21.84
N SER A 17 -11.71 10.27 21.30
CA SER A 17 -11.01 9.94 20.05
C SER A 17 -9.86 8.99 20.39
N CYS A 18 -10.20 7.72 20.63
CA CYS A 18 -9.28 6.61 20.43
C CYS A 18 -8.83 6.66 18.97
N THR A 19 -7.75 7.37 18.68
CA THR A 19 -6.95 7.07 17.49
C THR A 19 -6.38 5.68 17.72
N LYS A 20 -7.13 4.66 17.28
CA LYS A 20 -6.57 3.34 17.04
C LYS A 20 -5.45 3.57 16.04
N LYS A 21 -4.23 3.60 16.54
CA LYS A 21 -3.03 3.50 15.71
C LYS A 21 -3.13 2.09 15.13
N ASP A 22 -3.80 1.96 13.99
CA ASP A 22 -3.72 0.73 13.22
C ASP A 22 -2.23 0.59 12.90
N ASP A 23 -1.61 -0.37 13.57
CA ASP A 23 -0.21 -0.68 13.40
C ASP A 23 -0.09 -1.34 12.04
N LEU A 24 0.10 -0.50 11.00
CA LEU A 24 0.25 -0.87 9.60
C LEU A 24 1.25 -2.03 9.41
N THR A 25 2.17 -2.20 10.36
CA THR A 25 3.24 -3.19 10.36
C THR A 25 2.78 -4.64 10.56
N THR A 26 1.55 -4.89 11.04
CA THR A 26 1.05 -6.25 11.35
C THR A 26 0.06 -6.81 10.34
N THR A 27 -0.58 -5.94 9.55
CA THR A 27 -1.65 -6.36 8.63
C THR A 27 -1.06 -6.86 7.32
N THR A 28 -1.41 -8.08 6.96
CA THR A 28 -0.92 -8.76 5.76
C THR A 28 -2.07 -9.05 4.82
N PHE A 29 -1.82 -8.93 3.51
CA PHE A 29 -2.84 -9.24 2.50
C PHE A 29 -2.21 -9.59 1.16
N GLN A 30 -3.02 -10.23 0.33
CA GLN A 30 -2.60 -10.67 -1.00
C GLN A 30 -2.82 -9.59 -2.05
N VAL A 31 -1.89 -9.54 -2.99
CA VAL A 31 -1.91 -8.63 -4.12
C VAL A 31 -1.45 -9.35 -5.38
N LYS A 32 -2.06 -8.99 -6.51
CA LYS A 32 -1.66 -9.44 -7.83
C LYS A 32 -0.79 -8.38 -8.49
N ILE A 33 0.34 -8.78 -9.05
CA ILE A 33 1.22 -7.89 -9.81
C ILE A 33 0.58 -7.66 -11.18
N ILE A 34 0.30 -6.40 -11.53
CA ILE A 34 -0.26 -6.02 -12.85
C ILE A 34 0.86 -5.72 -13.83
N LYS A 35 1.87 -5.01 -13.36
CA LYS A 35 3.08 -4.69 -14.12
C LYS A 35 4.23 -4.50 -13.15
N GLU A 36 5.42 -4.91 -13.57
CA GLU A 36 6.68 -4.59 -12.89
C GLU A 36 7.68 -4.13 -13.95
N ILE A 37 8.41 -3.07 -13.63
CA ILE A 37 9.58 -2.63 -14.38
C ILE A 37 10.57 -2.03 -13.38
N CYS A 38 11.74 -2.66 -13.25
CA CYS A 38 12.84 -2.10 -12.48
C CYS A 38 12.46 -1.75 -11.03
N ASN A 39 11.81 -2.70 -10.37
CA ASN A 39 11.23 -2.64 -9.03
C ASN A 39 9.94 -1.84 -8.94
N ASP A 40 9.69 -0.89 -9.84
CA ASP A 40 8.44 -0.14 -9.86
C ASP A 40 7.32 -1.09 -10.28
N ALA A 41 6.25 -1.14 -9.49
CA ALA A 41 5.17 -2.09 -9.70
C ALA A 41 3.80 -1.46 -9.49
N ILE A 42 2.85 -1.93 -10.30
CA ILE A 42 1.42 -1.73 -10.10
C ILE A 42 0.87 -3.00 -9.49
N LEU A 43 0.33 -2.89 -8.29
CA LEU A 43 -0.26 -4.00 -7.55
C LEU A 43 -1.76 -3.81 -7.47
N GLN A 44 -2.50 -4.90 -7.62
CA GLN A 44 -3.95 -4.96 -7.44
C GLN A 44 -4.26 -5.74 -6.18
N LEU A 45 -5.08 -5.19 -5.28
CA LEU A 45 -5.60 -5.93 -4.13
C LEU A 45 -6.46 -7.10 -4.62
N THR A 46 -6.28 -8.27 -4.01
CA THR A 46 -7.19 -9.40 -4.22
C THR A 46 -8.35 -9.39 -3.22
N ASP A 47 -8.15 -8.75 -2.06
CA ASP A 47 -9.15 -8.58 -1.00
C ASP A 47 -9.63 -7.12 -0.89
N THR A 48 -10.95 -6.94 -0.96
CA THR A 48 -11.60 -5.63 -0.89
C THR A 48 -11.60 -5.00 0.51
N SER A 49 -11.27 -5.76 1.55
CA SER A 49 -11.19 -5.31 2.95
C SER A 49 -10.15 -4.20 3.15
N TYR A 50 -9.22 -4.05 2.21
CA TYR A 50 -8.10 -3.12 2.25
C TYR A 50 -8.19 -2.00 1.21
N LYS A 51 -9.38 -1.77 0.63
CA LYS A 51 -9.62 -0.79 -0.44
C LYS A 51 -9.17 0.63 -0.12
N GLN A 52 -9.03 1.01 1.15
CA GLN A 52 -8.49 2.32 1.54
C GLN A 52 -7.06 2.58 1.04
N TYR A 53 -6.27 1.52 0.81
CA TYR A 53 -4.88 1.65 0.35
C TYR A 53 -4.76 1.70 -1.18
N ALA A 54 -5.86 1.53 -1.90
CA ALA A 54 -5.88 1.43 -3.35
C ALA A 54 -6.91 2.37 -3.99
N GLU A 55 -6.78 2.62 -5.28
CA GLU A 55 -7.68 3.45 -6.06
C GLU A 55 -8.40 2.64 -7.13
N ASN A 56 -9.55 3.16 -7.55
CA ASN A 56 -10.40 2.56 -8.58
C ASN A 56 -10.32 3.40 -9.86
N GLY A 57 -10.59 2.77 -11.00
CA GLY A 57 -10.66 3.45 -12.30
C GLY A 57 -9.31 3.81 -12.92
N PHE A 58 -8.22 3.15 -12.53
CA PHE A 58 -6.90 3.41 -13.11
C PHE A 58 -6.80 2.81 -14.53
N LEU A 59 -6.61 3.67 -15.53
CA LEU A 59 -6.44 3.25 -16.92
C LEU A 59 -4.97 2.95 -17.22
N PHE A 60 -4.68 1.70 -17.60
CA PHE A 60 -3.33 1.25 -17.95
C PHE A 60 -3.36 0.29 -19.13
N GLU A 61 -2.52 0.52 -20.13
CA GLU A 61 -2.43 -0.31 -21.36
C GLU A 61 -3.81 -0.61 -22.00
N GLY A 62 -4.72 0.37 -21.99
CA GLY A 62 -6.07 0.26 -22.57
C GLY A 62 -7.10 -0.50 -21.72
N LYS A 63 -6.75 -0.89 -20.49
CA LYS A 63 -7.65 -1.57 -19.54
C LYS A 63 -7.88 -0.72 -18.30
N LEU A 64 -9.09 -0.77 -17.77
CA LEU A 64 -9.46 -0.13 -16.52
C LEU A 64 -9.22 -1.12 -15.37
N TYR A 65 -8.50 -0.68 -14.34
CA TYR A 65 -8.19 -1.47 -13.15
C TYR A 65 -8.77 -0.81 -11.91
N ASP A 66 -9.37 -1.64 -11.05
CA ASP A 66 -9.84 -1.25 -9.73
C ASP A 66 -8.96 -1.82 -8.64
N GLN A 67 -8.93 -1.13 -7.50
CA GLN A 67 -8.18 -1.49 -6.31
C GLN A 67 -6.69 -1.67 -6.58
N VAL A 68 -6.11 -0.76 -7.37
CA VAL A 68 -4.67 -0.73 -7.63
C VAL A 68 -3.94 0.32 -6.81
N PHE A 69 -2.66 0.08 -6.57
CA PHE A 69 -1.74 1.07 -6.01
C PHE A 69 -0.34 0.86 -6.59
N PHE A 70 0.45 1.92 -6.53
CA PHE A 70 1.85 1.90 -6.92
C PHE A 70 2.73 1.49 -5.74
N THR A 71 3.79 0.74 -6.03
CA THR A 71 4.87 0.54 -5.08
C THR A 71 6.20 0.39 -5.79
N ARG A 72 7.28 0.34 -5.01
CA ARG A 72 8.60 -0.03 -5.46
C ARG A 72 9.09 -1.18 -4.60
N PHE A 73 9.29 -2.34 -5.23
CA PHE A 73 9.87 -3.50 -4.55
C PHE A 73 11.29 -3.21 -4.07
N SER A 74 11.66 -3.81 -2.94
CA SER A 74 13.06 -3.90 -2.58
C SER A 74 13.79 -4.82 -3.58
N CYS A 75 15.09 -4.61 -3.78
CA CYS A 75 15.91 -5.53 -4.56
C CYS A 75 15.88 -6.95 -3.97
N GLU A 76 15.86 -7.06 -2.64
CA GLU A 76 15.73 -8.36 -1.95
C GLU A 76 14.40 -9.05 -2.31
N ASP A 77 13.27 -8.33 -2.22
CA ASP A 77 11.95 -8.87 -2.53
C ASP A 77 11.83 -9.24 -4.01
N ARG A 78 12.33 -8.38 -4.90
CA ARG A 78 12.33 -8.66 -6.34
C ARG A 78 13.13 -9.91 -6.66
N THR A 79 14.33 -10.04 -6.07
CA THR A 79 15.20 -11.20 -6.27
C THR A 79 14.52 -12.47 -5.76
N LYS A 80 13.89 -12.43 -4.57
CA LYS A 80 13.13 -13.57 -4.03
C LYS A 80 12.05 -14.03 -5.01
N MET A 81 11.24 -13.12 -5.54
CA MET A 81 10.20 -13.45 -6.52
C MET A 81 10.78 -14.00 -7.84
N GLN A 82 11.89 -13.43 -8.32
CA GLN A 82 12.55 -13.82 -9.56
C GLN A 82 13.18 -15.23 -9.51
N THR A 83 13.39 -15.80 -8.31
CA THR A 83 13.83 -17.20 -8.20
C THR A 83 12.73 -18.20 -8.60
N LEU A 84 11.45 -17.81 -8.54
CA LEU A 84 10.32 -18.67 -8.87
C LEU A 84 9.87 -18.51 -10.32
N THR A 85 9.86 -17.28 -10.83
CA THR A 85 9.43 -16.98 -12.20
C THR A 85 10.19 -15.77 -12.75
N SER A 86 10.54 -15.81 -14.03
CA SER A 86 11.15 -14.69 -14.73
C SER A 86 10.14 -13.60 -15.10
N ASP A 87 8.85 -13.95 -15.17
CA ASP A 87 7.75 -13.02 -15.40
C ASP A 87 6.89 -12.91 -14.13
N LEU A 88 6.89 -11.73 -13.53
CA LEU A 88 6.13 -11.41 -12.33
C LEU A 88 4.70 -11.00 -12.64
N ILE A 89 4.35 -10.72 -13.90
CA ILE A 89 3.02 -10.24 -14.27
C ILE A 89 1.98 -11.32 -13.98
N GLY A 90 0.96 -10.94 -13.21
CA GLY A 90 -0.12 -11.81 -12.77
C GLY A 90 0.20 -12.66 -11.55
N PHE A 91 1.44 -12.64 -11.06
CA PHE A 91 1.84 -13.37 -9.86
C PHE A 91 1.16 -12.76 -8.62
N VAL A 92 0.70 -13.63 -7.72
CA VAL A 92 0.01 -13.23 -6.49
C VAL A 92 0.95 -13.42 -5.32
N ILE A 93 1.19 -12.36 -4.58
CA ILE A 93 2.11 -12.36 -3.43
C ILE A 93 1.40 -11.89 -2.18
N THR A 94 1.93 -12.27 -1.02
CA THR A 94 1.49 -11.75 0.27
C THR A 94 2.42 -10.65 0.73
N ILE A 95 1.85 -9.50 1.04
CA ILE A 95 2.59 -8.31 1.46
C ILE A 95 2.12 -7.82 2.82
N LYS A 96 2.95 -6.99 3.45
CA LYS A 96 2.54 -6.09 4.53
C LYS A 96 2.89 -4.66 4.17
N LEU A 97 2.11 -3.71 4.66
CA LEU A 97 2.43 -2.29 4.52
C LEU A 97 3.51 -1.89 5.51
N VAL A 98 4.41 -1.01 5.08
CA VAL A 98 5.46 -0.45 5.93
C VAL A 98 5.48 1.06 5.82
N ASN A 99 6.06 1.74 6.81
CA ASN A 99 6.12 3.21 6.82
C ASN A 99 7.23 3.76 5.91
N GLN A 100 8.26 2.96 5.63
CA GLN A 100 9.40 3.36 4.80
C GLN A 100 10.06 2.12 4.18
N THR A 101 10.73 2.32 3.04
CA THR A 101 11.59 1.29 2.44
C THR A 101 12.88 1.12 3.24
N LYS A 102 13.41 -0.11 3.26
CA LYS A 102 14.77 -0.36 3.77
C LYS A 102 15.81 0.28 2.84
N SER A 103 16.94 0.71 3.39
CA SER A 103 18.04 1.27 2.59
C SER A 103 18.76 0.15 1.83
N GLU A 104 18.89 0.28 0.51
CA GLU A 104 19.50 -0.73 -0.35
C GLU A 104 20.63 -0.13 -1.23
N PRO A 105 21.82 0.11 -0.65
CA PRO A 105 22.91 0.80 -1.35
C PRO A 105 23.49 0.02 -2.55
N ASN A 106 23.28 -1.30 -2.58
CA ASN A 106 23.79 -2.19 -3.65
C ASN A 106 22.72 -2.53 -4.70
N CYS A 107 21.54 -1.91 -4.63
CA CYS A 107 20.48 -2.18 -5.58
C CYS A 107 20.79 -1.47 -6.91
N VAL A 108 20.97 -2.25 -7.98
CA VAL A 108 21.19 -1.70 -9.32
C VAL A 108 19.94 -0.90 -9.70
N THR A 109 20.12 0.41 -9.85
CA THR A 109 19.06 1.29 -10.33
C THR A 109 18.97 1.15 -11.84
N CYS A 110 17.79 0.80 -12.31
CA CYS A 110 17.45 0.89 -13.73
C CYS A 110 16.74 2.22 -13.98
N ALA A 111 17.01 2.83 -15.14
CA ALA A 111 16.43 4.11 -15.52
C ALA A 111 15.00 4.02 -16.08
N ALA A 112 14.53 2.81 -16.42
CA ALA A 112 13.18 2.60 -16.91
C ALA A 112 12.18 2.69 -15.75
N THR A 113 11.09 3.40 -15.99
CA THR A 113 9.96 3.55 -15.07
C THR A 113 8.67 3.22 -15.81
N LEU A 114 7.58 3.00 -15.07
CA LEU A 114 6.26 2.89 -15.67
C LEU A 114 5.88 4.23 -16.34
N SER A 115 5.24 4.14 -17.51
CA SER A 115 4.75 5.31 -18.27
C SER A 115 3.58 6.01 -17.59
N SER A 116 2.83 5.29 -16.77
CA SER A 116 1.73 5.76 -15.93
C SER A 116 1.71 4.95 -14.65
N ARG A 117 1.29 5.57 -13.55
CA ARG A 117 1.17 4.91 -12.24
C ARG A 117 -0.08 5.37 -11.51
N PRO A 118 -0.66 4.53 -10.64
CA PRO A 118 -1.70 4.94 -9.71
C PRO A 118 -1.27 6.14 -8.85
N THR A 119 -2.23 6.97 -8.47
CA THR A 119 -1.99 8.12 -7.58
C THR A 119 -1.68 7.64 -6.16
N LYS A 120 -2.36 6.59 -5.70
CA LYS A 120 -2.03 5.95 -4.42
C LYS A 120 -0.74 5.15 -4.52
N SER A 121 0.16 5.43 -3.58
CA SER A 121 1.44 4.74 -3.45
C SER A 121 1.61 4.28 -2.00
N ASN A 122 2.06 3.03 -1.82
CA ASN A 122 2.36 2.48 -0.50
C ASN A 122 3.73 1.82 -0.49
N PHE A 123 4.43 1.87 0.63
CA PHE A 123 5.61 1.04 0.84
C PHE A 123 5.19 -0.31 1.36
N ILE A 124 5.84 -1.36 0.87
CA ILE A 124 5.51 -2.73 1.21
C ILE A 124 6.76 -3.52 1.59
N GLU A 125 6.53 -4.67 2.21
CA GLU A 125 7.52 -5.75 2.31
C GLU A 125 6.83 -7.05 1.87
N VAL A 126 7.50 -7.84 1.03
CA VAL A 126 6.99 -9.13 0.57
C VAL A 126 7.28 -10.17 1.64
N ILE A 127 6.23 -10.84 2.13
CA ILE A 127 6.33 -11.81 3.23
C ILE A 127 5.92 -13.23 2.82
N GLY A 128 5.33 -13.40 1.63
CA GLY A 128 4.94 -14.69 1.08
C GLY A 128 4.79 -14.63 -0.43
N LEU A 129 5.05 -15.77 -1.09
CA LEU A 129 5.04 -15.97 -2.54
C LEU A 129 4.02 -17.05 -2.91
#